data_AF-G9KJ07-F1
#
_entry.id   AF-G9KJ07-F1
#
_cell.length_a   1.000
_cell.length_b   1.000
_cell.length_c   1.000
_cell.angle_alpha   90.00
_cell.angle_beta   90.00
_cell.angle_gamma   90.00
#
_symmetry.space_group_name_H-M   'P 1'
#
loop_
_entity.id
_entity.type
_entity.pdbx_description
1 polymer ?
#
loop_
_entity_poly.entity_id
_entity_poly.type
_entity_poly.pdbx_seq_one_letter_code
_entity_poly.pdbx_strand_id
1 'polypeptide(L)'
;LRYGEPTLRRAVPLALALISVSNPRLNILDTLSKFSHDADPEVSYNSIFAMGMVGSGTNNARLAAMLRQLAQYHAKDPNNLFMVRLAQGLTHLGKGTLTLCPYHSDRQLMSQVAVAGLLTVLVSFLDVRNIILGKSHYVLYGLVAA
;
A
#
# COMPACT_ATOMS: atom_id res chain seq x y z
N LEU A 1 -11.83 16.32 0.47
CA LEU A 1 -11.43 14.92 0.22
C LEU A 1 -12.60 13.96 0.01
N ARG A 2 -13.68 14.05 0.81
CA ARG A 2 -14.90 13.23 0.62
C ARG A 2 -15.76 13.61 -0.61
N TYR A 3 -15.49 14.76 -1.23
CA TYR A 3 -16.22 15.35 -2.36
C TYR A 3 -15.34 15.57 -3.62
N GLY A 4 -14.19 14.90 -3.72
CA GLY A 4 -13.35 14.96 -4.93
C GLY A 4 -13.83 14.02 -6.02
N GLU A 5 -13.47 14.28 -7.28
CA GLU A 5 -13.66 13.33 -8.38
C GLU A 5 -13.17 11.92 -8.02
N PRO A 6 -13.79 10.86 -8.55
CA PRO A 6 -13.43 9.48 -8.24
C PRO A 6 -11.95 9.17 -8.54
N THR A 7 -11.40 9.77 -9.60
CA THR A 7 -9.98 9.72 -9.96
C THR A 7 -9.07 10.28 -8.85
N LEU A 8 -9.42 11.46 -8.32
CA LEU A 8 -8.68 12.09 -7.24
C LEU A 8 -8.74 11.26 -5.96
N ARG A 9 -9.90 10.70 -5.64
CA ARG A 9 -10.09 9.83 -4.47
C ARG A 9 -9.26 8.56 -4.53
N ARG A 10 -8.99 8.03 -5.73
CA ARG A 10 -8.13 6.85 -5.95
C ARG A 10 -6.64 7.18 -5.82
N ALA A 11 -6.22 8.38 -6.21
CA ALA A 11 -4.82 8.81 -6.17
C ALA A 11 -4.35 9.22 -4.76
N VAL A 12 -5.24 9.75 -3.91
CA VAL A 12 -4.87 10.25 -2.58
C VAL A 12 -4.23 9.19 -1.67
N PRO A 13 -4.79 7.97 -1.51
CA PRO A 13 -4.18 6.93 -0.68
C PRO A 13 -2.76 6.56 -1.17
N LEU A 14 -2.56 6.53 -2.48
CA LEU A 14 -1.27 6.22 -3.11
C LEU A 14 -0.23 7.33 -2.85
N ALA A 15 -0.64 8.59 -2.95
CA ALA A 15 0.21 9.74 -2.64
C ALA A 15 0.61 9.76 -1.15
N LEU A 16 -0.34 9.48 -0.25
CA LEU A 16 -0.05 9.34 1.19
C LEU A 16 0.95 8.22 1.45
N ALA A 17 0.81 7.09 0.77
CA ALA A 17 1.72 5.98 0.90
C ALA A 17 3.15 6.34 0.45
N LEU A 18 3.30 7.07 -0.66
CA LEU A 18 4.61 7.51 -1.17
C LEU A 18 5.33 8.48 -0.22
N ILE A 19 4.60 9.35 0.47
CA ILE A 19 5.18 10.33 1.41
C ILE A 19 5.67 9.64 2.69
N SER A 20 5.03 8.55 3.11
CA SER A 20 5.33 7.85 4.36
C SER A 20 5.67 6.37 4.17
N VAL A 21 6.42 6.02 3.13
CA VAL A 21 6.89 4.65 2.90
C VAL A 21 7.71 4.17 4.09
N SER A 22 7.41 2.98 4.62
CA SER A 22 8.08 2.37 5.77
C SER A 22 8.17 3.27 7.03
N ASN A 23 7.31 4.28 7.14
CA ASN A 23 7.18 5.13 8.32
C ASN A 23 5.71 5.18 8.79
N PRO A 24 5.31 4.26 9.69
CA PRO A 24 3.92 4.14 10.12
C PRO A 24 3.54 5.25 11.10
N ARG A 25 3.15 6.41 10.56
CA ARG A 25 2.51 7.48 11.34
C ARG A 25 1.05 7.14 11.59
N LEU A 26 0.66 7.11 12.87
CA LEU A 26 -0.70 6.75 13.29
C LEU A 26 -1.78 7.59 12.61
N ASN A 27 -1.54 8.89 12.45
CA ASN A 27 -2.50 9.79 11.78
C ASN A 27 -2.79 9.36 10.34
N ILE A 28 -1.78 8.89 9.61
CA ILE A 28 -1.93 8.44 8.22
C ILE A 28 -2.66 7.11 8.18
N LEU A 29 -2.31 6.17 9.07
CA LEU A 29 -2.99 4.88 9.18
C LEU A 29 -4.48 5.03 9.51
N ASP A 30 -4.83 5.90 10.46
CA ASP A 30 -6.22 6.14 10.82
C ASP A 30 -7.00 6.80 9.67
N THR A 31 -6.36 7.62 8.81
CA THR A 31 -6.99 8.13 7.58
C THR A 31 -7.15 7.07 6.49
N LEU A 32 -6.14 6.22 6.26
CA LEU A 32 -6.20 5.15 5.26
C LEU A 32 -7.21 4.06 5.65
N SER A 33 -7.34 3.77 6.95
CA SER A 33 -8.35 2.85 7.49
C SER A 33 -9.78 3.33 7.23
N LYS A 34 -10.02 4.65 7.24
CA LYS A 34 -11.32 5.20 6.85
C LYS A 34 -11.57 5.02 5.35
N PHE A 35 -10.56 5.19 4.51
CA PHE A 35 -10.67 5.01 3.06
C PHE A 35 -10.77 3.55 2.62
N SER A 36 -10.30 2.59 3.42
CA SER A 36 -10.49 1.17 3.11
C SER A 36 -11.95 0.72 3.21
N HIS A 37 -12.80 1.45 3.95
CA HIS A 37 -14.24 1.18 4.07
C HIS A 37 -15.08 2.02 3.09
N ASP A 38 -14.46 2.61 2.08
CA ASP A 38 -15.15 3.42 1.09
C ASP A 38 -16.07 2.56 0.20
N ALA A 39 -17.13 3.18 -0.33
CA ALA A 39 -18.09 2.54 -1.23
C ALA A 39 -17.49 2.24 -2.62
N ASP A 40 -16.47 3.00 -3.05
CA ASP A 40 -15.74 2.68 -4.30
C ASP A 40 -14.67 1.61 -3.99
N PRO A 41 -14.79 0.39 -4.56
CA PRO A 41 -13.85 -0.70 -4.32
C PRO A 41 -12.42 -0.35 -4.76
N GLU A 42 -12.24 0.49 -5.78
CA GLU A 42 -10.89 0.88 -6.22
C GLU A 42 -10.16 1.74 -5.19
N VAL A 43 -10.89 2.63 -4.50
CA VAL A 43 -10.34 3.42 -3.40
C VAL A 43 -10.00 2.52 -2.22
N SER A 44 -10.84 1.51 -1.95
CA SER A 44 -10.58 0.52 -0.90
C SER A 44 -9.30 -0.28 -1.16
N TYR A 45 -9.13 -0.83 -2.37
CA TYR A 45 -7.91 -1.57 -2.76
C TYR A 45 -6.65 -0.72 -2.60
N ASN A 46 -6.68 0.52 -3.11
CA ASN A 46 -5.55 1.45 -3.02
C ASN A 46 -5.21 1.79 -1.57
N SER A 47 -6.21 1.92 -0.70
CA SER A 47 -6.02 2.25 0.71
C SER A 47 -5.43 1.08 1.50
N ILE A 48 -5.86 -0.15 1.21
CA ILE A 48 -5.32 -1.36 1.81
C ILE A 48 -3.86 -1.55 1.41
N PHE A 49 -3.55 -1.39 0.12
CA PHE A 49 -2.17 -1.47 -0.37
C PHE A 49 -1.30 -0.35 0.22
N ALA A 50 -1.80 0.89 0.25
CA ALA A 50 -1.13 2.03 0.88
C ALA A 50 -0.76 1.76 2.35
N MET A 51 -1.66 1.17 3.13
CA MET A 51 -1.38 0.78 4.52
C MET A 51 -0.22 -0.22 4.60
N GLY A 52 -0.17 -1.21 3.70
CA GLY A 52 0.93 -2.17 3.61
C GLY A 52 2.28 -1.52 3.30
N MET A 53 2.31 -0.57 2.36
CA MET A 53 3.55 0.15 2.03
C MET A 53 4.06 1.03 3.16
N VAL A 54 3.16 1.76 3.84
CA VAL A 54 3.50 2.61 4.99
C VAL A 54 4.07 1.78 6.14
N GLY A 55 3.56 0.56 6.32
CA GLY A 55 4.01 -0.39 7.32
C GLY A 55 5.22 -1.25 6.94
N SER A 56 5.76 -1.10 5.72
CA SER A 56 6.63 -2.12 5.15
C SER A 56 7.91 -2.33 5.97
N GLY A 57 8.16 -3.57 6.37
CA GLY A 57 9.33 -3.95 7.19
C GLY A 57 9.30 -3.52 8.65
N THR A 58 8.31 -2.73 9.08
CA THR A 58 8.30 -2.14 10.43
C THR A 58 7.76 -3.08 11.51
N ASN A 59 7.13 -4.20 11.14
CA ASN A 59 6.50 -5.14 12.07
C ASN A 59 5.53 -4.48 13.08
N ASN A 60 4.86 -3.38 12.69
CA ASN A 60 3.98 -2.65 13.61
C ASN A 60 2.76 -3.50 14.02
N ALA A 61 2.66 -3.82 15.31
CA ALA A 61 1.59 -4.64 15.87
C ALA A 61 0.19 -4.05 15.66
N ARG A 62 0.05 -2.71 15.73
CA ARG A 62 -1.26 -2.05 15.54
C ARG A 62 -1.73 -2.14 14.10
N LEU A 63 -0.83 -1.95 13.14
CA LEU A 63 -1.13 -2.12 11.71
C LEU A 63 -1.51 -3.58 11.40
N ALA A 64 -0.75 -4.54 11.94
CA ALA A 64 -1.03 -5.96 11.76
C ALA A 64 -2.41 -6.35 12.30
N ALA A 65 -2.81 -5.81 13.47
CA ALA A 65 -4.15 -6.02 14.02
C ALA A 65 -5.24 -5.41 13.12
N MET A 66 -5.04 -4.19 12.63
CA MET A 66 -5.98 -3.51 11.74
C MET A 66 -6.16 -4.27 10.41
N LEU A 67 -5.07 -4.75 9.80
CA LEU A 67 -5.13 -5.58 8.60
C LEU A 67 -5.82 -6.92 8.84
N ARG A 68 -5.69 -7.54 10.02
CA ARG A 68 -6.46 -8.75 10.37
C ARG A 68 -7.95 -8.48 10.47
N GLN A 69 -8.36 -7.35 11.04
CA GLN A 69 -9.77 -6.94 11.08
C GLN A 69 -10.32 -6.69 9.66
N LEU A 70 -9.55 -6.02 8.80
CA LEU A 70 -9.90 -5.81 7.39
C LEU A 70 -10.06 -7.13 6.61
N ALA A 71 -9.21 -8.12 6.89
CA ALA A 71 -9.33 -9.45 6.28
C ALA A 71 -10.64 -10.15 6.67
N GLN A 72 -11.09 -10.00 7.91
CA GLN A 72 -12.37 -10.55 8.38
C GLN A 72 -13.57 -9.80 7.77
N TYR A 73 -13.48 -8.47 7.69
CA TYR A 73 -14.54 -7.63 7.11
C TYR A 73 -14.76 -7.92 5.62
N HIS A 74 -13.67 -8.02 4.84
CA HIS A 74 -13.72 -8.31 3.41
C HIS A 74 -13.61 -9.79 3.06
N ALA A 75 -13.89 -10.71 3.99
CA ALA A 75 -13.75 -12.15 3.78
C ALA A 75 -14.61 -12.70 2.62
N LYS A 76 -15.67 -11.98 2.24
CA LYS A 76 -16.57 -12.36 1.15
C LYS A 76 -16.02 -12.02 -0.24
N ASP A 77 -15.07 -11.10 -0.36
CA ASP A 77 -14.52 -10.63 -1.63
C ASP A 77 -13.08 -11.14 -1.85
N PRO A 78 -12.84 -12.08 -2.78
CA PRO A 78 -11.51 -12.65 -3.03
C PRO A 78 -10.46 -11.59 -3.38
N ASN A 79 -10.86 -10.56 -4.13
CA ASN A 79 -9.99 -9.48 -4.59
C ASN A 79 -9.51 -8.58 -3.43
N ASN A 80 -10.41 -8.25 -2.50
CA ASN A 80 -10.04 -7.52 -1.29
C ASN A 80 -9.13 -8.36 -0.41
N LEU A 81 -9.44 -9.65 -0.25
CA LEU A 81 -8.63 -10.56 0.57
C LEU A 81 -7.20 -10.70 0.03
N PHE A 82 -7.04 -10.75 -1.29
CA PHE A 82 -5.73 -10.76 -1.94
C PHE A 82 -4.93 -9.48 -1.60
N MET A 83 -5.55 -8.30 -1.68
CA MET A 83 -4.89 -7.04 -1.30
C MET A 83 -4.51 -6.97 0.18
N VAL A 84 -5.39 -7.42 1.07
CA VAL A 84 -5.09 -7.43 2.52
C VAL A 84 -3.92 -8.37 2.82
N ARG A 85 -3.87 -9.55 2.19
CA ARG A 85 -2.76 -10.50 2.34
C ARG A 85 -1.44 -9.94 1.81
N LEU A 86 -1.48 -9.25 0.67
CA LEU A 86 -0.31 -8.55 0.14
C LEU A 86 0.20 -7.50 1.14
N ALA A 87 -0.70 -6.66 1.67
CA ALA A 87 -0.35 -5.64 2.66
C ALA A 87 0.22 -6.24 3.97
N GLN A 88 -0.31 -7.38 4.42
CA GLN A 88 0.23 -8.13 5.56
C GLN A 88 1.65 -8.65 5.28
N GLY A 89 1.87 -9.18 4.07
CA GLY A 89 3.21 -9.62 3.63
C GLY A 89 4.22 -8.47 3.62
N LEU A 90 3.83 -7.30 3.11
CA LEU A 90 4.67 -6.09 3.11
C LEU A 90 5.01 -5.63 4.55
N THR A 91 4.06 -5.69 5.46
CA THR A 91 4.29 -5.31 6.88
C THR A 91 5.41 -6.14 7.53
N HIS A 92 5.52 -7.42 7.14
CA HIS A 92 6.51 -8.38 7.63
C HIS A 92 7.62 -8.66 6.61
N LEU A 93 7.89 -7.74 5.68
CA LEU A 93 8.87 -7.92 4.61
C LEU A 93 10.27 -8.21 5.18
N GLY A 94 10.88 -9.30 4.70
CA GLY A 94 12.15 -9.79 5.26
C GLY A 94 12.08 -10.23 6.73
N LYS A 95 10.88 -10.52 7.28
CA LYS A 95 10.63 -10.64 8.74
C LYS A 95 10.91 -9.36 9.53
N GLY A 96 10.91 -8.22 8.84
CA GLY A 96 11.22 -6.88 9.38
C GLY A 96 12.67 -6.45 9.25
N THR A 97 13.49 -7.19 8.48
CA THR A 97 14.87 -6.79 8.19
C THR A 97 15.00 -5.92 6.94
N LEU A 98 13.95 -5.88 6.11
CA LEU A 98 13.94 -5.17 4.83
C LEU A 98 12.82 -4.12 4.86
N THR A 99 13.11 -2.93 4.36
CA THR A 99 12.16 -1.82 4.26
C THR A 99 12.16 -1.28 2.83
N LEU A 100 11.05 -0.68 2.41
CA LEU A 100 10.90 -0.09 1.08
C LEU A 100 11.36 1.38 1.04
N CYS A 101 12.14 1.82 2.04
CA CYS A 101 12.65 3.19 2.10
C CYS A 101 13.67 3.41 0.96
N PRO A 102 13.41 4.31 -0.02
CA PRO A 102 14.35 4.59 -1.10
C PRO A 102 15.57 5.40 -0.64
N TYR A 103 15.54 5.91 0.59
CA TYR A 103 16.61 6.65 1.22
C TYR A 103 17.49 5.70 2.04
N HIS A 104 18.76 5.59 1.64
CA HIS A 104 19.81 4.94 2.43
C HIS A 104 20.70 6.01 3.07
N SER A 105 21.25 5.72 4.26
CA SER A 105 22.17 6.60 5.00
C SER A 105 21.59 7.98 5.34
N ASP A 106 20.75 8.04 6.38
CA ASP A 106 20.24 9.29 6.99
C ASP A 106 19.69 10.32 5.98
N ARG A 107 18.92 9.84 5.00
CA ARG A 107 18.28 10.63 3.93
C ARG A 107 19.23 11.31 2.93
N GLN A 108 20.52 11.00 2.95
CA GLN A 108 21.48 11.66 2.06
C GLN A 108 21.56 11.03 0.66
N LEU A 109 21.35 9.72 0.54
CA LEU A 109 21.47 9.01 -0.74
C LEU A 109 20.13 8.39 -1.14
N MET A 110 19.55 8.93 -2.20
CA MET A 110 18.37 8.38 -2.87
C MET A 110 18.78 7.32 -3.89
N SER A 111 18.32 6.09 -3.72
CA SER A 111 18.45 5.06 -4.75
C SER A 111 17.43 5.31 -5.84
N GLN A 112 17.88 5.73 -7.01
CA GLN A 112 17.00 6.01 -8.15
C GLN A 112 16.28 4.75 -8.66
N VAL A 113 16.90 3.57 -8.45
CA VAL A 113 16.31 2.27 -8.78
C VAL A 113 15.13 1.95 -7.86
N ALA A 114 15.29 2.20 -6.55
CA ALA A 114 14.22 1.93 -5.59
C ALA A 114 13.01 2.85 -5.80
N VAL A 115 13.27 4.14 -6.09
CA VAL A 115 12.22 5.09 -6.45
C VAL A 115 11.52 4.68 -7.74
N ALA A 116 12.25 4.22 -8.76
CA ALA A 116 11.66 3.74 -10.01
C ALA A 116 10.77 2.50 -9.78
N GLY A 117 11.20 1.56 -8.94
CA GLY A 117 10.40 0.39 -8.54
C GLY A 117 9.10 0.79 -7.82
N LEU A 118 9.18 1.70 -6.85
CA LEU A 118 8.02 2.24 -6.13
C LEU A 118 7.05 2.97 -7.06
N LEU A 119 7.56 3.85 -7.94
CA LEU A 119 6.74 4.60 -8.88
C LEU A 119 6.05 3.68 -9.89
N THR A 120 6.74 2.66 -10.39
CA THR A 120 6.17 1.68 -11.32
C THR A 120 4.97 0.97 -10.70
N VAL A 121 5.10 0.52 -9.44
CA VAL A 121 4.00 -0.12 -8.73
C VAL A 121 2.88 0.86 -8.40
N LEU A 122 3.18 2.07 -7.92
CA LEU A 122 2.18 3.10 -7.62
C LEU A 122 1.37 3.52 -8.85
N VAL A 123 2.01 3.73 -9.99
CA VAL A 123 1.32 4.07 -11.25
C VAL A 123 0.43 2.90 -11.71
N SER A 124 0.86 1.66 -11.48
CA SER A 124 0.05 0.47 -11.79
C SER A 124 -1.21 0.36 -10.91
N PHE A 125 -1.19 0.90 -9.69
CA PHE A 125 -2.35 0.98 -8.81
C PHE A 125 -3.34 2.10 -9.21
N LEU A 126 -3.05 2.93 -10.21
CA LEU A 126 -4.07 3.83 -10.78
C LEU A 126 -5.13 3.07 -11.59
N ASP A 127 -4.80 1.89 -12.11
CA ASP A 127 -5.74 0.98 -12.78
C ASP A 127 -5.67 -0.43 -12.16
N VAL A 128 -6.11 -0.54 -10.91
CA VAL A 128 -6.07 -1.78 -10.12
C VAL A 128 -6.84 -2.91 -10.80
N ARG A 129 -8.00 -2.60 -11.42
CA ARG A 129 -8.89 -3.61 -12.00
C ARG A 129 -8.28 -4.28 -13.22
N ASN A 130 -7.64 -3.52 -14.11
CA ASN A 130 -7.09 -4.10 -15.34
C ASN A 130 -5.67 -4.63 -15.16
N ILE A 131 -4.83 -3.95 -14.37
CA ILE A 131 -3.40 -4.29 -14.26
C ILE A 131 -3.17 -5.30 -13.15
N ILE A 132 -3.65 -5.03 -11.94
CA ILE A 132 -3.30 -5.77 -10.73
C ILE A 132 -4.28 -6.90 -10.42
N LEU A 133 -5.54 -6.78 -10.84
CA LEU A 133 -6.57 -7.81 -10.72
C LEU A 133 -6.82 -8.55 -12.05
N GLY A 134 -6.16 -8.11 -13.12
CA GLY A 134 -6.22 -8.70 -14.46
C GLY A 134 -5.02 -9.61 -14.78
N LYS A 135 -4.41 -9.46 -15.94
CA LYS A 135 -3.34 -10.37 -16.42
C LYS A 135 -1.93 -10.00 -15.95
N SER A 136 -1.74 -8.82 -15.35
CA SER A 136 -0.41 -8.22 -15.13
C SER A 136 0.01 -8.15 -13.66
N HIS A 137 -0.30 -9.19 -12.88
CA HIS A 137 0.15 -9.30 -11.47
C HIS A 137 1.67 -9.21 -11.29
N TYR A 138 2.45 -9.51 -12.33
CA TYR A 138 3.92 -9.49 -12.31
C TYR A 138 4.50 -8.08 -12.08
N VAL A 139 3.73 -7.01 -12.29
CA VAL A 139 4.21 -5.64 -12.05
C VAL A 139 4.51 -5.41 -10.56
N LEU A 140 3.88 -6.18 -9.66
CA LEU A 140 4.21 -6.18 -8.24
C LEU A 140 5.64 -6.64 -7.96
N TYR A 141 6.28 -7.44 -8.82
CA TYR A 141 7.70 -7.79 -8.67
C TYR A 141 8.64 -6.59 -8.84
N GLY A 142 8.16 -5.46 -9.38
CA GLY A 142 8.91 -4.20 -9.36
C GLY A 142 9.24 -3.72 -7.94
N LEU A 143 8.50 -4.15 -6.93
CA LEU A 143 8.83 -3.91 -5.50
C LEU A 143 10.09 -4.63 -5.04
N VAL A 144 10.57 -5.67 -5.73
CA VAL A 144 11.82 -6.36 -5.36
C VAL A 144 13.05 -5.49 -5.63
N ALA A 145 12.94 -4.59 -6.61
CA ALA A 145 13.99 -3.62 -6.90
C ALA A 145 13.94 -2.37 -5.98
N ALA A 146 12.91 -2.29 -5.12
CA ALA A 146 12.63 -1.18 -4.21
C ALA A 146 13.09 -1.42 -2.78
#